data_AF-A0A948XGF6-F1
#
_entry.id   AF-A0A948XGF6-F1
#
_cell.length_a   1.000
_cell.length_b   1.000
_cell.length_c   1.000
_cell.angle_alpha   90.00
_cell.angle_beta   90.00
_cell.angle_gamma   90.00
#
_symmetry.space_group_name_H-M   'P 1'
#
loop_
_entity.id
_entity.type
_entity.pdbx_description
1 polymer ?
#
loop_
_entity_poly.entity_id
_entity_poly.type
_entity_poly.pdbx_seq_one_letter_code
_entity_poly.pdbx_strand_id
1 'polypeptide(L)'
;MSYLSSDEEQAIIEPRPVAGFVETSYIKDISKRALNYVKAGFPVHLRGASGTGKTTLALHLAQKIGRPAVLIHGDEEYSTSDLIGGEHGYRYKYLRDNFIQSVL
;
A
#
# COMPACT_ATOMS: atom_id res chain seq x y z
N MET A 1 5.58 -22.07 14.91
CA MET A 1 5.46 -20.81 15.68
C MET A 1 6.32 -19.78 14.97
N SER A 2 5.74 -18.98 14.08
CA SER A 2 6.46 -18.04 13.21
C SER A 2 6.72 -16.73 13.94
N TYR A 3 7.98 -16.43 14.19
CA TYR A 3 8.44 -15.08 14.53
C TYR A 3 8.42 -14.25 13.24
N LEU A 4 7.26 -13.69 12.90
CA LEU A 4 7.24 -12.45 12.14
C LEU A 4 7.43 -11.33 13.17
N SER A 5 8.46 -10.50 12.98
CA SER A 5 8.58 -9.21 13.64
C SER A 5 7.34 -8.40 13.28
N SER A 6 6.63 -7.93 14.30
CA SER A 6 5.36 -7.21 14.24
C SER A 6 5.39 -5.91 13.42
N ASP A 7 6.56 -5.47 12.98
CA ASP A 7 6.76 -4.17 12.31
C ASP A 7 6.78 -4.26 10.77
N GLU A 8 6.91 -5.47 10.19
CA GLU A 8 6.91 -5.66 8.71
C GLU A 8 5.49 -5.88 8.12
N GLU A 9 4.45 -5.93 8.96
CA GLU A 9 3.05 -5.79 8.56
C GLU A 9 2.71 -4.31 8.23
N GLN A 10 3.61 -3.60 7.52
CA GLN A 10 3.29 -2.28 6.97
C GLN A 10 2.00 -2.41 6.15
N ALA A 11 0.94 -1.74 6.63
CA ALA A 11 -0.45 -2.11 6.38
C ALA A 11 -0.77 -2.26 4.89
N ILE A 12 -0.69 -3.50 4.40
CA ILE A 12 -1.32 -3.90 3.15
C ILE A 12 -2.82 -3.80 3.40
N ILE A 13 -3.44 -2.82 2.77
CA ILE A 13 -4.87 -2.60 2.83
C ILE A 13 -5.51 -3.14 1.55
N GLU A 14 -6.63 -3.84 1.73
CA GLU A 14 -7.58 -4.06 0.64
C GLU A 14 -8.50 -2.84 0.57
N PRO A 15 -8.42 -2.02 -0.50
CA PRO A 15 -9.24 -0.83 -0.60
C PRO A 15 -10.70 -1.24 -0.80
N ARG A 16 -11.52 -1.11 0.26
CA ARG A 16 -12.96 -1.38 0.20
C ARG A 16 -13.73 -0.15 -0.23
N PRO A 17 -14.93 -0.31 -0.85
CA PRO A 17 -15.81 0.81 -1.13
C PRO A 17 -16.16 1.53 0.17
N VAL A 18 -15.83 2.83 0.26
CA VAL A 18 -16.19 3.65 1.40
C VAL A 18 -17.69 3.94 1.33
N ALA A 19 -18.44 3.50 2.34
CA ALA A 19 -19.86 3.81 2.45
C ALA A 19 -20.06 5.33 2.49
N GLY A 20 -20.92 5.86 1.63
CA GLY A 20 -21.20 7.30 1.57
C GLY A 20 -20.19 8.14 0.78
N PHE A 21 -19.32 7.54 -0.03
CA PHE A 21 -18.50 8.32 -0.97
C PHE A 21 -19.39 9.07 -1.98
N VAL A 22 -19.31 10.40 -1.99
CA VAL A 22 -20.09 11.25 -2.91
C VAL A 22 -19.27 11.54 -4.16
N GLU A 23 -19.63 10.92 -5.29
CA GLU A 23 -19.00 11.17 -6.58
C GLU A 23 -19.73 12.31 -7.32
N THR A 24 -19.24 13.54 -7.15
CA THR A 24 -19.71 14.69 -7.95
C THR A 24 -19.10 14.66 -9.36
N SER A 25 -19.63 15.44 -10.30
CA SER A 25 -19.05 15.57 -11.66
C SER A 25 -17.57 15.95 -11.62
N TYR A 26 -17.20 16.91 -10.78
CA TYR A 26 -15.82 17.33 -10.57
C TYR A 26 -14.92 16.19 -10.06
N ILE A 27 -15.37 15.43 -9.07
CA ILE A 27 -14.61 14.30 -8.51
C ILE A 27 -14.49 13.16 -9.54
N LYS A 28 -15.53 12.95 -10.35
CA LYS A 28 -15.52 11.95 -11.43
C LYS A 28 -14.47 12.29 -12.49
N ASP A 29 -14.36 13.55 -12.89
CA ASP A 29 -13.38 14.00 -13.89
C ASP A 29 -11.95 13.86 -13.37
N ILE A 30 -11.70 14.25 -12.13
CA ILE A 30 -10.38 14.07 -11.48
C ILE A 30 -10.04 12.59 -11.37
N SER A 31 -11.00 11.77 -10.92
CA SER A 31 -10.80 10.32 -10.77
C SER A 31 -10.45 9.68 -12.11
N LYS A 32 -11.18 10.03 -13.17
CA LYS A 32 -10.93 9.56 -14.53
C LYS A 32 -9.53 9.97 -15.01
N ARG A 33 -9.13 11.22 -14.79
CA ARG A 33 -7.79 11.72 -15.15
C ARG A 33 -6.69 10.96 -14.41
N ALA A 34 -6.81 10.79 -13.09
CA ALA A 34 -5.84 10.05 -12.29
C ALA A 34 -5.70 8.59 -12.75
N LEU A 35 -6.82 7.89 -12.99
CA LEU A 35 -6.79 6.52 -13.49
C LEU A 35 -6.11 6.40 -14.85
N ASN A 36 -6.29 7.37 -15.74
CA ASN A 36 -5.62 7.37 -17.04
C ASN A 36 -4.09 7.49 -16.92
N TYR A 37 -3.60 8.35 -16.02
CA TYR A 37 -2.15 8.45 -15.78
C TYR A 37 -1.58 7.16 -15.19
N VAL A 38 -2.26 6.59 -14.19
CA VAL A 38 -1.83 5.32 -13.58
C VAL A 38 -1.79 4.20 -14.62
N LYS A 39 -2.81 4.11 -15.49
CA LYS A 39 -2.83 3.13 -16.60
C LYS A 39 -1.71 3.34 -17.61
N ALA A 40 -1.27 4.59 -17.81
CA ALA A 40 -0.14 4.94 -18.66
C ALA A 40 1.23 4.75 -17.96
N GLY A 41 1.26 4.25 -16.71
CA GLY A 41 2.50 4.02 -15.97
C GLY A 41 3.05 5.24 -15.26
N PHE A 42 2.30 6.34 -15.19
CA PHE A 42 2.74 7.55 -14.50
C PHE A 42 2.21 7.61 -13.06
N PRO A 43 3.06 7.96 -12.08
CA PRO A 43 2.62 8.15 -10.71
C PRO A 43 1.73 9.39 -10.58
N VAL A 44 0.76 9.33 -9.67
CA VAL A 44 -0.19 10.42 -9.41
C VAL A 44 -0.01 10.93 -7.99
N HIS A 45 0.15 12.24 -7.84
CA HIS A 45 0.22 12.93 -6.55
C HIS A 45 -0.95 13.90 -6.42
N LEU A 46 -1.82 13.68 -5.43
CA LEU A 46 -2.95 14.55 -5.10
C LEU A 46 -2.47 15.70 -4.19
N ARG A 47 -2.68 16.95 -4.60
CA ARG A 47 -2.31 18.16 -3.84
C ARG A 47 -3.52 19.01 -3.46
N GLY A 48 -3.43 19.70 -2.32
CA GLY A 48 -4.48 20.56 -1.78
C GLY A 48 -4.38 20.73 -0.27
N ALA A 49 -5.09 21.72 0.29
CA ALA A 49 -5.12 22.01 1.73
C ALA A 49 -5.53 20.79 2.58
N SER A 50 -5.22 20.81 3.89
CA SER A 50 -5.69 19.74 4.79
C SER A 50 -7.23 19.65 4.80
N GLY A 51 -7.77 18.46 5.00
CA GLY A 51 -9.22 18.24 5.04
C GLY A 51 -9.95 18.21 3.68
N THR A 52 -9.28 18.43 2.54
CA THR A 52 -9.93 18.42 1.22
C THR A 52 -10.24 17.02 0.65
N GLY A 53 -10.15 15.96 1.46
CA GLY A 53 -10.47 14.60 1.04
C GLY A 53 -9.42 13.90 0.15
N LYS A 54 -8.15 14.35 0.15
CA LYS A 54 -7.07 13.74 -0.65
C LYS A 54 -6.90 12.23 -0.36
N THR A 55 -6.81 11.88 0.92
CA THR A 55 -6.69 10.48 1.37
C THR A 55 -7.92 9.67 0.96
N THR A 56 -9.11 10.24 1.14
CA THR A 56 -10.38 9.62 0.71
C THR A 56 -10.40 9.36 -0.80
N LEU A 57 -9.95 10.33 -1.61
CA LEU A 57 -9.86 10.19 -3.05
C LEU A 57 -8.79 9.16 -3.47
N ALA A 58 -7.65 9.12 -2.78
CA ALA A 58 -6.60 8.12 -3.02
C ALA A 58 -7.11 6.70 -2.76
N LEU A 59 -7.82 6.48 -1.65
CA LEU A 59 -8.44 5.19 -1.33
C LEU A 59 -9.52 4.81 -2.35
N HIS A 60 -10.33 5.78 -2.78
CA HIS A 60 -11.32 5.58 -3.83
C HIS A 60 -10.68 5.17 -5.17
N LEU A 61 -9.55 5.79 -5.54
CA LEU A 61 -8.78 5.42 -6.72
C LEU A 61 -8.17 4.02 -6.59
N ALA A 62 -7.57 3.70 -5.44
CA ALA A 62 -7.01 2.38 -5.17
C ALA A 62 -8.07 1.27 -5.30
N GLN A 63 -9.29 1.52 -4.82
CA GLN A 63 -10.43 0.62 -4.99
C GLN A 63 -10.76 0.41 -6.48
N LYS A 64 -10.80 1.47 -7.29
CA LYS A 64 -11.04 1.37 -8.75
C LYS A 64 -9.90 0.67 -9.51
N ILE A 65 -8.66 0.72 -8.99
CA ILE A 65 -7.51 0.00 -9.56
C ILE A 65 -7.61 -1.50 -9.29
N GLY A 66 -8.27 -1.91 -8.19
CA GLY A 66 -8.54 -3.32 -7.88
C GLY A 66 -7.29 -4.11 -7.48
N ARG A 67 -6.32 -3.45 -6.84
CA ARG A 67 -5.09 -4.05 -6.31
C ARG A 67 -4.96 -3.73 -4.82
N PRO A 68 -4.34 -4.61 -4.02
CA PRO A 68 -3.93 -4.26 -2.66
C PRO A 68 -3.09 -2.98 -2.69
N ALA A 69 -3.30 -2.10 -1.71
CA ALA A 69 -2.52 -0.89 -1.56
C ALA A 69 -1.68 -0.97 -0.29
N VAL A 70 -0.49 -0.39 -0.32
CA VAL A 70 0.32 -0.21 0.88
C VAL A 70 0.04 1.20 1.40
N LEU A 71 -0.44 1.29 2.64
CA LEU A 71 -0.65 2.57 3.29
C LEU A 71 0.58 2.92 4.12
N ILE A 72 1.30 3.95 3.69
CA ILE A 72 2.44 4.48 4.42
C ILE A 72 1.97 5.76 5.12
N HIS A 73 1.96 5.76 6.46
CA HIS A 73 1.79 6.98 7.25
C HIS A 73 3.16 7.61 7.47
N GLY A 74 3.29 8.89 7.17
CA GLY A 74 4.46 9.66 7.61
C GLY A 74 4.26 10.08 9.05
N ASP A 75 5.11 9.57 9.94
CA ASP A 75 5.36 10.17 11.26
C ASP A 75 6.70 10.92 11.21
N GLU A 76 7.01 11.77 12.18
CA GLU A 76 8.32 12.46 12.30
C GLU A 76 9.51 11.49 12.34
N GLU A 77 9.28 10.21 12.70
CA GLU A 77 10.28 9.15 12.68
C GLU A 77 10.50 8.51 11.30
N TYR A 78 9.67 8.78 10.29
CA TYR A 78 9.87 8.25 8.93
C TYR A 78 10.99 9.02 8.22
N SER A 79 12.11 8.33 7.98
CA SER A 79 13.23 8.85 7.22
C SER A 79 13.13 8.45 5.74
N THR A 80 13.88 9.15 4.87
CA THR A 80 13.96 8.76 3.44
C THR A 80 14.48 7.34 3.26
N SER A 81 15.35 6.88 4.17
CA SER A 81 15.92 5.54 4.18
C SER A 81 14.84 4.47 4.31
N ASP A 82 13.78 4.71 5.09
CA ASP A 82 12.68 3.75 5.26
C ASP A 82 11.86 3.56 3.97
N LEU A 83 11.88 4.55 3.07
CA LEU A 83 11.13 4.54 1.80
C LEU A 83 11.95 4.00 0.62
N ILE A 84 13.26 4.18 0.64
CA ILE A 84 14.18 3.71 -0.42
C ILE A 84 14.85 2.36 -0.10
N GLY A 85 14.68 1.87 1.13
CA GLY A 85 15.33 0.66 1.65
C GLY A 85 16.65 0.99 2.34
N GLY A 86 16.59 1.23 3.65
CA GLY A 86 17.75 1.27 4.54
C GLY A 86 18.20 -0.12 4.96
N GLU A 87 19.44 -0.28 5.46
CA GLU A 87 19.92 -1.56 6.00
C GLU A 87 19.21 -1.91 7.32
N HIS A 88 17.98 -2.40 7.23
CA HIS A 88 17.25 -2.94 8.37
C HIS A 88 17.10 -4.45 8.21
N GLY A 89 17.89 -5.20 8.99
CA GLY A 89 17.63 -6.61 9.30
C GLY A 89 18.29 -7.65 8.40
N TYR A 90 18.98 -8.61 9.02
CA TYR A 90 19.42 -9.84 8.37
C TYR A 90 18.20 -10.75 8.11
N ARG A 91 17.84 -10.98 6.84
CA ARG A 91 16.80 -11.95 6.47
C ARG A 91 17.35 -13.38 6.48
N TYR A 92 17.30 -14.07 7.62
CA TYR A 92 17.68 -15.49 7.70
C TYR A 92 16.52 -16.38 7.25
N LYS A 93 16.70 -17.12 6.15
CA LYS A 93 15.75 -18.15 5.69
C LYS A 93 16.29 -19.53 6.09
N TYR A 94 15.78 -20.09 7.19
CA TYR A 94 16.12 -21.46 7.58
C TYR A 94 15.23 -22.46 6.85
N LEU A 95 15.82 -23.28 5.97
CA LEU A 95 15.15 -24.42 5.36
C LEU A 95 15.41 -25.63 6.26
N ARG A 96 14.41 -26.04 7.04
CA ARG A 96 14.48 -27.28 7.83
C ARG A 96 14.13 -28.44 6.91
N ASP A 97 15.15 -29.06 6.33
CA ASP A 97 14.98 -30.26 5.52
C ASP A 97 14.73 -31.45 6.46
N ASN A 98 13.51 -31.98 6.47
CA ASN A 98 13.17 -33.19 7.21
C ASN A 98 13.55 -34.40 6.34
N PHE A 99 14.84 -34.69 6.25
CA PHE A 99 15.34 -35.87 5.55
C PHE A 99 14.93 -37.14 6.32
N ILE A 100 13.94 -37.87 5.79
CA ILE A 100 13.57 -39.19 6.28
C ILE A 100 14.46 -40.22 5.56
N GLN A 101 15.56 -40.61 6.21
CA GLN A 101 16.50 -41.62 5.70
C GLN A 101 16.02 -43.06 5.99
N SER A 102 14.79 -43.40 5.64
CA SER A 102 14.34 -44.78 5.38
C SER A 102 12.83 -44.82 5.25
N VAL A 103 12.38 -45.42 4.16
CA VAL A 103 11.06 -46.05 4.10
C VAL A 103 11.34 -47.52 4.37
N LEU A 104 10.75 -48.06 5.45
CA LEU A 104 10.68 -49.49 5.72
C LEU A 104 9.42 -50.06 5.06
#